data_AF-A0A9E1IFX1-F1
#
_entry.id   AF-A0A9E1IFX1-F1
#
_cell.length_a   1.000
_cell.length_b   1.000
_cell.length_c   1.000
_cell.angle_alpha   90.00
_cell.angle_beta   90.00
_cell.angle_gamma   90.00
#
_symmetry.space_group_name_H-M   'P 1'
#
loop_
_entity.id
_entity.type
_entity.pdbx_description
1 polymer ?
#
loop_
_entity_poly.entity_id
_entity_poly.type
_entity_poly.pdbx_seq_one_letter_code
_entity_poly.pdbx_strand_id
1 'polypeptide(L)'
;METARLGTRLFDPGQRVAWCGVLAPFDLLSALGVNSCFVEFVGAMLAGTGGVEPLLEVAEEEGYAPDSCSYHRAVTGAALRGMMPVPDFLIATSSPCTGGLAVLDFLVMPS
;
A
#
# COMPACT_ATOMS: atom_id res chain seq x y z
N MET A 1 -4.14 6.86 -18.90
CA MET A 1 -3.65 5.56 -18.41
C MET A 1 -4.42 5.20 -17.14
N GLU A 2 -4.81 3.94 -16.96
CA GLU A 2 -5.68 3.52 -15.83
C GLU A 2 -5.03 3.71 -14.46
N THR A 3 -3.71 3.51 -14.35
CA THR A 3 -2.93 3.73 -13.13
C THR A 3 -3.00 5.17 -12.63
N ALA A 4 -2.92 6.16 -13.53
CA ALA A 4 -3.06 7.57 -13.18
C ALA A 4 -4.47 7.89 -12.65
N ARG A 5 -5.51 7.28 -13.23
CA ARG A 5 -6.90 7.45 -12.76
C ARG A 5 -7.10 6.84 -11.37
N LEU A 6 -6.52 5.67 -11.12
CA LEU A 6 -6.52 5.04 -9.81
C LEU A 6 -5.85 5.96 -8.78
N GLY A 7 -4.66 6.49 -9.10
CA GLY A 7 -3.97 7.47 -8.26
C GLY A 7 -4.85 8.67 -7.92
N THR A 8 -5.46 9.34 -8.92
CA THR A 8 -6.33 10.49 -8.66
C THR A 8 -7.48 10.15 -7.70
N ARG A 9 -8.11 8.97 -7.84
CA ARG A 9 -9.21 8.57 -6.95
C ARG A 9 -8.76 8.22 -5.54
N LEU A 10 -7.54 7.70 -5.37
CA LEU A 10 -7.01 7.35 -4.04
C LEU A 10 -6.68 8.59 -3.19
N PHE A 11 -6.40 9.74 -3.82
CA PHE A 11 -6.13 11.01 -3.14
C PHE A 11 -7.33 11.97 -3.13
N ASP A 12 -8.49 11.56 -3.66
CA ASP A 12 -9.70 12.38 -3.68
C ASP A 12 -10.43 12.25 -2.33
N PRO A 13 -10.59 13.35 -1.56
CA PRO A 13 -11.29 13.31 -0.26
C PRO A 13 -12.78 12.97 -0.37
N GLY A 14 -13.36 13.01 -1.57
CA GLY A 14 -14.74 12.58 -1.82
C GLY A 14 -14.90 11.07 -2.05
N GLN A 15 -13.80 10.31 -2.11
CA GLN A 15 -13.83 8.86 -2.31
C GLN A 15 -13.64 8.13 -0.99
N ARG A 16 -14.32 6.98 -0.84
CA ARG A 16 -14.06 6.06 0.27
C ARG A 16 -12.88 5.15 -0.11
N VAL A 17 -11.80 5.18 0.65
CA VAL A 17 -10.53 4.53 0.30
C VAL A 17 -10.26 3.32 1.20
N ALA A 18 -9.86 2.21 0.58
CA ALA A 18 -9.40 1.03 1.32
C ALA A 18 -8.04 0.54 0.82
N TRP A 19 -7.09 0.36 1.74
CA TRP A 19 -5.86 -0.38 1.46
C TRP A 19 -6.07 -1.86 1.79
N CYS A 20 -5.65 -2.72 0.87
CA CYS A 20 -5.92 -4.15 1.00
C CYS A 20 -4.76 -5.03 0.55
N GLY A 21 -4.87 -6.34 0.80
CA GLY A 21 -4.01 -7.31 0.12
C GLY A 21 -4.49 -7.62 -1.30
N VAL A 22 -3.62 -8.20 -2.12
CA VAL A 22 -3.89 -8.50 -3.54
C VAL A 22 -5.06 -9.47 -3.79
N LEU A 23 -5.48 -10.23 -2.78
CA LEU A 23 -6.60 -11.18 -2.88
C LEU A 23 -7.92 -10.65 -2.27
N ALA A 24 -8.00 -9.35 -2.00
CA ALA A 24 -9.24 -8.75 -1.54
C ALA A 24 -10.37 -8.86 -2.59
N PRO A 25 -11.65 -8.88 -2.17
CA PRO A 25 -12.78 -8.99 -3.08
C PRO A 25 -13.07 -7.64 -3.78
N PHE A 26 -12.23 -7.24 -4.74
CA PHE A 26 -12.31 -5.93 -5.42
C PHE A 26 -13.66 -5.65 -6.08
N ASP A 27 -14.31 -6.66 -6.66
CA ASP A 27 -15.62 -6.49 -7.30
C ASP A 27 -16.69 -6.10 -6.29
N LEU A 28 -16.66 -6.69 -5.08
CA LEU A 28 -17.56 -6.33 -4.00
C LEU A 28 -17.28 -4.92 -3.49
N LEU A 29 -16.02 -4.54 -3.33
CA LEU A 29 -15.62 -3.20 -2.89
C LEU A 29 -16.07 -2.14 -3.90
N SER A 30 -15.85 -2.40 -5.18
CA SER A 30 -16.31 -1.55 -6.28
C SER A 30 -17.85 -1.40 -6.26
N ALA A 31 -18.59 -2.50 -6.07
CA ALA A 31 -20.05 -2.48 -5.97
C ALA A 31 -20.57 -1.66 -4.76
N LEU A 32 -19.76 -1.58 -3.69
CA LEU A 32 -20.03 -0.75 -2.51
C LEU A 32 -19.56 0.70 -2.66
N GLY A 33 -19.01 1.09 -3.83
CA GLY A 33 -18.48 2.43 -4.08
C GLY A 33 -17.17 2.72 -3.35
N VAL A 34 -16.40 1.69 -3.00
CA VAL A 34 -15.10 1.81 -2.34
C VAL A 34 -13.99 1.82 -3.38
N ASN A 35 -13.17 2.85 -3.36
CA ASN A 35 -11.95 2.93 -4.14
C ASN A 35 -10.81 2.17 -3.41
N SER A 36 -10.65 0.91 -3.73
CA SER A 36 -9.67 0.02 -3.11
C SER A 36 -8.40 -0.16 -3.94
N CYS A 37 -7.24 -0.28 -3.30
CA CYS A 37 -5.99 -0.63 -3.94
C CYS A 37 -5.17 -1.57 -3.05
N PHE A 38 -4.49 -2.55 -3.66
CA PHE A 38 -3.64 -3.46 -2.91
C PHE A 38 -2.24 -2.90 -2.71
N VAL A 39 -1.68 -3.07 -1.52
CA VAL A 39 -0.39 -2.46 -1.14
C VAL A 39 0.78 -3.01 -1.98
N GLU A 40 0.69 -4.26 -2.43
CA GLU A 40 1.70 -4.89 -3.26
C GLU A 40 1.78 -4.24 -4.66
N PHE A 41 0.69 -3.66 -5.16
CA PHE A 41 0.70 -2.88 -6.41
C PHE A 41 1.63 -1.68 -6.28
N VAL A 42 1.46 -0.92 -5.20
CA VAL A 42 2.24 0.29 -4.95
C VAL A 42 3.70 -0.07 -4.72
N GLY A 43 3.95 -1.11 -3.90
CA GLY A 43 5.31 -1.63 -3.69
C GLY A 43 6.02 -2.02 -4.99
N ALA A 44 5.32 -2.74 -5.88
CA ALA A 44 5.85 -3.12 -7.18
C ALA A 44 6.12 -1.91 -8.09
N MET A 45 5.19 -0.94 -8.11
CA MET A 45 5.35 0.30 -8.89
C MET A 45 6.56 1.10 -8.41
N LEU A 46 6.73 1.27 -7.09
CA LEU A 46 7.86 1.97 -6.49
C LEU A 46 9.18 1.25 -6.79
N ALA A 47 9.22 -0.07 -6.60
CA ALA A 47 10.40 -0.88 -6.90
C ALA A 47 10.82 -0.80 -8.37
N GLY A 48 9.87 -0.58 -9.29
CA GLY A 48 10.13 -0.37 -10.71
C GLY A 48 10.66 1.01 -11.11
N THR A 49 10.72 1.99 -10.19
CA THR A 49 11.10 3.38 -10.53
C THR A 49 12.61 3.62 -10.64
N GLY A 50 13.45 2.68 -10.18
CA GLY A 50 14.91 2.82 -10.16
C GLY A 50 15.46 3.80 -9.10
N GLY A 51 14.60 4.26 -8.18
CA GLY A 51 14.98 5.13 -7.06
C GLY A 51 14.27 4.75 -5.76
N VAL A 52 14.10 3.44 -5.54
CA VAL A 52 13.38 2.89 -4.39
C VAL A 52 14.24 2.78 -3.14
N GLU A 53 15.58 2.84 -3.29
CA GLU A 53 16.58 2.66 -2.24
C GLU A 53 16.30 3.52 -0.99
N PRO A 54 15.95 4.81 -1.08
CA PRO A 54 15.65 5.60 0.11
C PRO A 54 14.41 5.12 0.87
N LEU A 55 13.43 4.53 0.18
CA LEU A 55 12.24 3.95 0.82
C LEU A 55 12.57 2.60 1.47
N LEU A 56 13.44 1.82 0.82
CA LEU A 56 13.95 0.57 1.34
C LEU A 56 14.73 0.77 2.64
N GLU A 57 15.56 1.80 2.71
CA GLU A 57 16.32 2.19 3.91
C GLU A 57 15.40 2.63 5.05
N VAL A 58 14.40 3.48 4.77
CA VAL A 58 13.41 3.93 5.76
C VAL A 58 12.66 2.76 6.40
N ALA A 59 12.30 1.75 5.62
CA ALA A 59 11.65 0.57 6.16
C ALA A 59 12.60 -0.22 7.09
N GLU A 60 13.87 -0.38 6.72
CA GLU A 60 14.87 -1.06 7.56
C GLU A 60 15.13 -0.33 8.88
N GLU A 61 15.17 1.00 8.87
CA GLU A 61 15.33 1.84 10.06
C GLU A 61 14.17 1.66 11.06
N GLU A 62 12.96 1.41 10.56
CA GLU A 62 11.77 1.08 11.36
C GLU A 62 11.64 -0.41 11.70
N GLY A 63 12.69 -1.20 11.46
CA GLY A 63 12.80 -2.59 11.92
C GLY A 63 12.33 -3.65 10.93
N TYR A 64 12.04 -3.31 9.66
CA TYR A 64 11.88 -4.34 8.63
C TYR A 64 13.20 -5.05 8.36
N ALA A 65 13.17 -6.38 8.29
CA ALA A 65 14.36 -7.15 7.99
C ALA A 65 14.84 -6.88 6.54
N PRO A 66 16.15 -6.65 6.30
CA PRO A 66 16.69 -6.37 4.97
C PRO A 66 16.42 -7.47 3.92
N ASP A 67 16.27 -8.71 4.36
CA ASP A 67 15.93 -9.87 3.52
C ASP A 67 14.43 -10.01 3.22
N SER A 68 13.59 -9.10 3.74
CA SER A 68 12.17 -9.04 3.43
C SER A 68 11.91 -8.67 1.98
N CYS A 69 10.73 -9.04 1.47
CA CYS A 69 10.30 -8.70 0.11
C CYS A 69 10.39 -7.18 -0.16
N SER A 70 11.09 -6.82 -1.23
CA SER A 70 11.32 -5.43 -1.63
C SER A 70 10.03 -4.65 -1.89
N TYR A 71 8.95 -5.31 -2.33
CA TYR A 71 7.65 -4.64 -2.53
C TYR A 71 7.09 -4.14 -1.21
N HIS A 72 7.05 -5.00 -0.18
CA HIS A 72 6.55 -4.65 1.14
C HIS A 72 7.43 -3.60 1.82
N ARG A 73 8.76 -3.72 1.69
CA ARG A 73 9.68 -2.69 2.18
C ARG A 73 9.47 -1.35 1.49
N ALA A 74 9.35 -1.33 0.16
CA ALA A 74 9.14 -0.10 -0.61
C ALA A 74 7.85 0.63 -0.22
N VAL A 75 6.73 -0.10 -0.14
CA VAL A 75 5.44 0.50 0.26
C VAL A 75 5.43 0.89 1.75
N THR A 76 6.12 0.15 2.62
CA THR A 76 6.28 0.54 4.04
C THR A 76 7.05 1.84 4.14
N GLY A 77 8.18 1.97 3.45
CA GLY A 77 8.93 3.23 3.41
C GLY A 77 8.10 4.39 2.85
N ALA A 78 7.27 4.14 1.84
CA ALA A 78 6.35 5.14 1.32
C ALA A 78 5.26 5.54 2.33
N ALA A 79 4.71 4.57 3.08
CA ALA A 79 3.75 4.83 4.14
C ALA A 79 4.37 5.68 5.26
N LEU A 80 5.56 5.32 5.74
CA LEU A 80 6.33 6.05 6.76
C LEU A 80 6.71 7.47 6.32
N ARG A 81 6.92 7.69 5.02
CA ARG A 81 7.18 9.02 4.45
C ARG A 81 5.90 9.84 4.18
N GLY A 82 4.72 9.33 4.51
CA GLY A 82 3.44 10.01 4.25
C GLY A 82 3.08 10.12 2.77
N MET A 83 3.65 9.26 1.92
CA MET A 83 3.37 9.25 0.47
C MET A 83 2.10 8.48 0.12
N MET A 84 1.56 7.72 1.08
CA MET A 84 0.35 6.94 0.92
C MET A 84 -0.86 7.75 1.43
N PRO A 85 -1.98 7.81 0.69
CA PRO A 85 -3.20 8.43 1.17
C PRO A 85 -3.75 7.66 2.37
N VAL A 86 -4.32 8.40 3.31
CA VAL A 86 -4.93 7.85 4.52
C VAL A 86 -6.19 7.06 4.14
N PRO A 87 -6.27 5.76 4.48
CA PRO A 87 -7.44 4.95 4.20
C PRO A 87 -8.58 5.21 5.18
N ASP A 88 -9.81 4.94 4.76
CA ASP A 88 -10.95 4.85 5.67
C ASP A 88 -10.96 3.53 6.47
N PHE A 89 -10.46 2.46 5.86
CA PHE A 89 -10.35 1.14 6.48
C PHE A 89 -9.37 0.25 5.72
N LEU A 90 -9.00 -0.86 6.35
CA LEU A 90 -8.04 -1.82 5.81
C LEU A 90 -8.70 -3.18 5.58
N ILE A 91 -8.27 -3.91 4.55
CA ILE A 91 -8.63 -5.31 4.33
C ILE A 91 -7.36 -6.15 4.28
N ALA A 92 -7.06 -6.78 5.40
CA ALA A 92 -5.92 -7.65 5.58
C ALA A 92 -6.18 -9.07 5.04
N THR A 93 -5.24 -9.59 4.24
CA THR A 93 -5.21 -10.99 3.81
C THR A 93 -3.84 -11.59 4.10
N SER A 94 -3.80 -12.81 4.65
CA SER A 94 -2.54 -13.54 4.89
C SER A 94 -2.01 -14.29 3.66
N SER A 95 -2.72 -14.17 2.54
CA SER A 95 -2.42 -14.80 1.25
C SER A 95 -2.21 -13.71 0.21
N PRO A 96 -1.26 -13.86 -0.73
CA PRO A 96 -0.38 -15.03 -0.94
C PRO A 96 0.75 -15.15 0.08
N CYS A 97 0.99 -14.10 0.88
CA CYS A 97 1.95 -14.12 1.97
C CYS A 97 1.47 -13.21 3.11
N THR A 98 2.15 -13.28 4.26
CA THR A 98 1.86 -12.43 5.42
C THR A 98 2.52 -11.06 5.35
N GLY A 99 3.39 -10.79 4.38
CA GLY A 99 4.10 -9.51 4.26
C GLY A 99 3.15 -8.31 4.11
N GLY A 100 2.04 -8.48 3.37
CA GLY A 100 1.02 -7.44 3.23
C GLY A 100 0.34 -7.06 4.55
N LEU A 101 0.22 -8.00 5.50
CA LEU A 101 -0.35 -7.72 6.82
C LEU A 101 0.52 -6.71 7.59
N ALA A 102 1.84 -6.93 7.58
CA ALA A 102 2.77 -6.06 8.27
C ALA A 102 2.75 -4.64 7.69
N VAL A 103 2.63 -4.48 6.36
CA VAL A 103 2.50 -3.15 5.72
C VAL A 103 1.26 -2.40 6.22
N LEU A 104 0.14 -3.11 6.31
CA LEU A 104 -1.15 -2.51 6.67
C LEU A 104 -1.12 -1.86 8.06
N ASP A 105 -0.34 -2.40 9.01
CA ASP A 105 -0.18 -1.80 10.34
C ASP A 105 0.45 -0.39 10.29
N PHE A 106 1.39 -0.15 9.37
CA PHE A 106 2.02 1.17 9.19
C PHE A 106 1.09 2.19 8.50
N LEU A 107 0.01 1.73 7.86
CA LEU A 107 -1.00 2.59 7.26
C LEU A 107 -2.09 3.02 8.26
N VAL A 108 -2.15 2.41 9.44
CA VAL A 108 -3.07 2.79 10.54
C VAL A 108 -2.50 3.91 11.39
N MET A 109 -1.17 4.07 11.44
CA MET A 109 -0.55 5.09 12.28
C MET A 109 -0.63 6.46 11.58
N PRO A 110 -1.43 7.42 12.09
CA PRO A 110 -1.35 8.78 11.59
C PRO A 110 0.05 9.33 11.91
N SER A 111 0.67 9.95 10.90
CA SER A 111 1.83 10.83 11.09
C SER A 111 1.43 12.12 11.78
#